data_AF-A0A940TY87-F1
#
_entry.id   AF-A0A940TY87-F1
#
_cell.length_a   1.000
_cell.length_b   1.000
_cell.length_c   1.000
_cell.angle_alpha   90.00
_cell.angle_beta   90.00
_cell.angle_gamma   90.00
#
_symmetry.space_group_name_H-M   'P 1'
#
loop_
_entity.id
_entity.type
_entity.pdbx_description
1 polymer ?
#
loop_
_entity_poly.entity_id
_entity_poly.type
_entity_poly.pdbx_seq_one_letter_code
_entity_poly.pdbx_strand_id
1 'polypeptide(L)'
;MLSETKFIQGEHRLRTPRAAGFAGVIAGGLFIASHVLILISFPVDPADRSANLEDQRSLVSIALQLLPFAGIAFLWFMGVMRDRLGQREDQFYSTVFLGSGLLYLAMIFIATALAGGLWSFYASYQEIASETVYKAGRMLVSQITNVYGLRMASVFMLSSATMWMRTQVVPRWLAILTALLALVLLFTIGLSPWLPLIFPTWMLIVSILILISNYRRKAQSGMEAAID
;
A
#
# COMPACT_ATOMS: atom_id res chain seq x y z
N MET A 1 -5.85 5.17 55.77
CA MET A 1 -4.77 4.63 54.92
C MET A 1 -5.32 3.57 53.95
N LEU A 2 -6.40 3.88 53.20
CA LEU A 2 -7.07 2.95 52.27
C LEU A 2 -7.76 3.74 51.12
N SER A 3 -7.03 4.56 50.38
CA SER A 3 -7.62 5.34 49.28
C SER A 3 -6.65 5.62 48.11
N GLU A 4 -5.81 4.66 47.71
CA GLU A 4 -4.92 4.86 46.55
C GLU A 4 -4.97 3.75 45.49
N THR A 5 -5.78 2.70 45.66
CA THR A 5 -5.83 1.56 44.72
C THR A 5 -6.88 1.67 43.62
N LYS A 6 -7.39 2.87 43.31
CA LYS A 6 -8.41 3.07 42.26
C LYS A 6 -7.97 3.87 41.02
N PHE A 7 -6.70 4.28 40.92
CA PHE A 7 -6.24 5.15 39.83
C PHE A 7 -5.51 4.47 38.66
N ILE A 8 -5.45 3.14 38.58
CA ILE A 8 -4.88 2.43 37.40
C ILE A 8 -5.89 1.44 36.79
N GLN A 9 -7.11 1.92 36.52
CA GLN A 9 -8.05 1.26 35.60
C GLN A 9 -8.43 2.18 34.43
N GLY A 10 -7.54 3.11 34.08
CA GLY A 10 -7.73 4.12 33.05
C GLY A 10 -6.79 3.97 31.87
N GLU A 11 -6.76 2.81 31.21
CA GLU A 11 -6.48 2.80 29.77
C GLU A 11 -7.62 2.07 29.07
N HIS A 12 -8.66 2.83 28.77
CA HIS A 12 -9.60 2.46 27.74
C HIS A 12 -8.79 2.05 26.50
N ARG A 13 -8.79 0.74 26.21
CA ARG A 13 -8.50 0.22 24.87
C ARG A 13 -9.57 0.77 23.92
N LEU A 14 -9.43 2.04 23.53
CA LEU A 14 -10.08 2.62 22.36
C LEU A 14 -9.41 2.07 21.10
N ARG A 15 -9.32 0.74 20.99
CA ARG A 15 -9.00 0.09 19.74
C ARG A 15 -10.32 -0.37 19.18
N THR A 16 -10.94 0.45 18.34
CA THR A 16 -11.96 0.00 17.39
C THR A 16 -11.24 -0.90 16.39
N PRO A 17 -11.22 -2.23 16.56
CA PRO A 17 -10.45 -3.14 15.70
C PRO A 17 -11.06 -3.23 14.29
N ARG A 18 -12.23 -2.59 14.11
CA ARG A 18 -13.01 -2.52 12.88
C ARG A 18 -12.42 -1.51 11.91
N ALA A 19 -12.16 -0.27 12.36
CA ALA A 19 -11.56 0.77 11.50
C ALA A 19 -10.22 0.31 10.89
N ALA A 20 -9.52 -0.55 11.63
CA ALA A 20 -8.23 -1.10 11.29
C ALA A 20 -8.21 -2.00 10.03
N GLY A 21 -9.22 -2.85 9.82
CA GLY A 21 -9.30 -3.71 8.63
C GLY A 21 -9.74 -2.94 7.38
N PHE A 22 -10.62 -1.95 7.54
CA PHE A 22 -11.10 -1.12 6.44
C PHE A 22 -10.01 -0.26 5.82
N ALA A 23 -9.09 0.29 6.63
CA ALA A 23 -8.01 1.12 6.12
C ALA A 23 -7.17 0.41 5.04
N GLY A 24 -6.82 -0.86 5.25
CA GLY A 24 -6.04 -1.63 4.30
C GLY A 24 -6.82 -2.03 3.04
N VAL A 25 -8.13 -2.30 3.17
CA VAL A 25 -9.01 -2.54 2.01
C VAL A 25 -9.13 -1.28 1.15
N ILE A 26 -9.34 -0.12 1.79
CA ILE A 26 -9.44 1.17 1.10
C ILE A 26 -8.12 1.50 0.40
N ALA A 27 -6.98 1.39 1.09
CA ALA A 27 -5.70 1.69 0.47
C ALA A 27 -5.34 0.71 -0.66
N GLY A 28 -5.55 -0.59 -0.48
CA GLY A 28 -5.34 -1.58 -1.55
C GLY A 28 -6.21 -1.27 -2.76
N GLY A 29 -7.50 -1.02 -2.56
CA GLY A 29 -8.43 -0.66 -3.62
C GLY A 29 -8.05 0.63 -4.35
N LEU A 30 -7.69 1.69 -3.62
CA LEU A 30 -7.28 2.97 -4.20
C LEU A 30 -5.97 2.87 -4.98
N PHE A 31 -4.97 2.15 -4.47
CA PHE A 31 -3.72 1.92 -5.20
C PHE A 31 -3.97 1.12 -6.47
N ILE A 32 -4.75 0.03 -6.41
CA ILE A 32 -5.10 -0.77 -7.61
C ILE A 32 -5.84 0.11 -8.61
N ALA A 33 -6.89 0.81 -8.19
CA ALA A 33 -7.69 1.64 -9.08
C ALA A 33 -6.84 2.69 -9.78
N SER A 34 -6.00 3.42 -9.02
CA SER A 34 -5.13 4.42 -9.63
C SER A 34 -4.09 3.81 -10.57
N HIS A 35 -3.43 2.72 -10.19
CA HIS A 35 -2.43 2.11 -11.05
C HIS A 35 -3.04 1.55 -12.33
N VAL A 36 -4.22 0.92 -12.25
CA VAL A 36 -4.97 0.45 -13.42
C VAL A 36 -5.39 1.62 -14.31
N LEU A 37 -5.93 2.71 -13.73
CA LEU A 37 -6.29 3.92 -14.48
C LEU A 37 -5.08 4.51 -15.22
N ILE A 38 -3.92 4.56 -14.58
CA ILE A 38 -2.65 4.97 -15.20
C ILE A 38 -2.30 4.03 -16.36
N LEU A 39 -2.34 2.71 -16.14
CA LEU A 39 -1.97 1.72 -17.18
C LEU A 39 -2.86 1.78 -18.41
N ILE A 40 -4.17 1.96 -18.25
CA ILE A 40 -5.11 2.04 -19.38
C ILE A 40 -5.09 3.41 -20.08
N SER A 41 -4.63 4.47 -19.39
CA SER A 41 -4.60 5.82 -19.95
C SER A 41 -3.39 6.08 -20.83
N PHE A 42 -2.33 5.27 -20.74
CA PHE A 42 -1.18 5.39 -21.61
C PHE A 42 -1.33 4.45 -22.82
N PRO A 43 -1.46 4.97 -24.05
CA PRO A 43 -1.54 4.14 -25.24
C PRO A 43 -0.26 3.32 -25.41
N VAL A 44 -0.42 2.06 -25.82
CA VAL A 44 0.69 1.14 -26.15
C VAL A 44 1.47 1.65 -27.36
N ASP A 45 0.82 2.44 -28.23
CA ASP A 45 1.41 3.02 -29.43
C ASP A 45 1.14 4.55 -29.49
N PRO A 46 2.18 5.42 -29.40
CA PRO A 46 1.99 6.88 -29.40
C PRO A 46 1.44 7.45 -30.72
N ALA A 47 1.36 6.64 -31.78
CA ALA A 47 0.78 7.01 -33.07
C ALA A 47 -0.76 6.82 -33.14
N ASP A 48 -1.34 6.09 -32.18
CA ASP A 48 -2.77 5.76 -32.18
C ASP A 48 -3.60 6.93 -31.63
N ARG A 49 -3.91 7.88 -32.52
CA ARG A 49 -4.73 9.09 -32.24
C ARG A 49 -6.23 8.82 -32.08
N SER A 50 -6.64 7.55 -32.08
CA SER A 50 -8.06 7.15 -32.03
C SER A 50 -8.71 7.39 -30.66
N ALA A 51 -7.91 7.52 -29.60
CA ALA A 51 -8.41 7.80 -28.26
C ALA A 51 -8.57 9.30 -28.00
N ASN A 52 -9.74 9.68 -27.50
CA ASN A 52 -10.06 11.05 -27.12
C ASN A 52 -9.11 11.54 -26.02
N LEU A 53 -8.28 12.54 -26.33
CA LEU A 53 -7.28 13.10 -25.43
C LEU A 53 -7.91 13.69 -24.15
N GLU A 54 -9.16 14.16 -24.24
CA GLU A 54 -9.95 14.67 -23.11
C GLU A 54 -10.24 13.57 -22.08
N ASP A 55 -10.65 12.38 -22.55
CA ASP A 55 -10.98 11.25 -21.69
C ASP A 55 -9.73 10.70 -20.99
N GLN A 56 -8.60 10.62 -21.70
CA GLN A 56 -7.31 10.24 -21.10
C GLN A 56 -6.85 11.24 -20.02
N ARG A 57 -7.00 12.56 -20.28
CA ARG A 57 -6.68 13.60 -19.29
C ARG A 57 -7.51 13.45 -18.02
N SER A 58 -8.79 13.18 -18.17
CA SER A 58 -9.70 12.97 -17.04
C SER A 58 -9.29 11.74 -16.21
N LEU A 59 -9.05 10.59 -16.86
CA LEU A 59 -8.64 9.36 -16.18
C LEU A 59 -7.30 9.49 -15.44
N VAL A 60 -6.29 10.11 -16.07
CA VAL A 60 -4.99 10.37 -15.42
C VAL A 60 -5.16 11.31 -14.22
N SER A 61 -5.94 12.38 -14.36
CA SER A 61 -6.20 13.32 -13.27
C SER A 61 -6.86 12.63 -12.07
N ILE A 62 -7.90 11.83 -12.31
CA ILE A 62 -8.56 11.03 -11.28
C ILE A 62 -7.56 10.10 -10.60
N ALA A 63 -6.75 9.37 -11.38
CA ALA A 63 -5.77 8.44 -10.84
C ALA A 63 -4.77 9.13 -9.91
N LEU A 64 -4.24 10.29 -10.30
CA LEU A 64 -3.30 11.08 -9.51
C LEU A 64 -3.94 11.62 -8.23
N GLN A 65 -5.21 12.02 -8.28
CA GLN A 65 -5.96 12.51 -7.10
C GLN A 65 -6.25 11.41 -6.09
N LEU A 66 -6.38 10.14 -6.52
CA LEU A 66 -6.62 9.00 -5.62
C LEU A 66 -5.40 8.66 -4.75
N LEU A 67 -4.18 8.95 -5.22
CA LEU A 67 -2.95 8.50 -4.56
C LEU A 67 -2.71 9.08 -3.17
N PRO A 68 -2.91 10.39 -2.92
CA PRO A 68 -2.82 10.94 -1.57
C PRO A 68 -3.77 10.23 -0.59
N PHE A 69 -5.01 9.95 -1.00
CA PHE A 69 -5.96 9.21 -0.17
C PHE A 69 -5.52 7.76 0.05
N ALA A 70 -5.00 7.10 -0.98
CA ALA A 70 -4.41 5.77 -0.88
C ALA A 70 -3.26 5.75 0.15
N GLY A 71 -2.41 6.78 0.12
CA GLY A 71 -1.30 6.94 1.03
C GLY A 71 -1.72 7.15 2.48
N ILE A 72 -2.72 8.00 2.72
CA ILE A 72 -3.28 8.19 4.07
C ILE A 72 -3.83 6.86 4.60
N ALA A 73 -4.63 6.16 3.80
CA ALA A 73 -5.18 4.86 4.17
C ALA A 73 -4.06 3.80 4.38
N PHE A 74 -2.95 3.90 3.64
CA PHE A 74 -1.78 3.04 3.80
C PHE A 74 -1.06 3.29 5.12
N LEU A 75 -0.92 4.55 5.55
CA LEU A 75 -0.37 4.87 6.88
C LEU A 75 -1.21 4.28 8.01
N TRP A 76 -2.54 4.34 7.88
CA TRP A 76 -3.44 3.68 8.83
C TRP A 76 -3.27 2.16 8.84
N PHE A 77 -3.20 1.53 7.66
CA PHE A 77 -2.89 0.10 7.54
C PHE A 77 -1.56 -0.27 8.20
N MET A 78 -0.51 0.54 8.01
CA MET A 78 0.78 0.31 8.67
C MET A 78 0.66 0.41 10.19
N GLY A 79 -0.09 1.38 10.72
CA GLY A 79 -0.36 1.48 12.16
C GLY A 79 -1.05 0.21 12.71
N VAL A 80 -1.99 -0.34 11.95
CA VAL A 80 -2.71 -1.58 12.30
C VAL A 80 -1.81 -2.80 12.27
N MET A 81 -0.95 -2.90 11.26
CA MET A 81 0.05 -3.96 11.19
C MET A 81 1.05 -3.84 12.34
N ARG A 82 1.51 -2.61 12.64
CA ARG A 82 2.40 -2.29 13.76
C ARG A 82 1.80 -2.69 15.11
N ASP A 83 0.51 -2.44 15.31
CA ASP A 83 -0.21 -2.79 16.54
C ASP A 83 -0.21 -4.29 16.83
N ARG A 84 -0.05 -5.13 15.81
CA ARG A 84 0.07 -6.59 15.96
C ARG A 84 1.48 -7.07 16.27
N LEU A 85 2.49 -6.22 16.07
CA LEU A 85 3.89 -6.52 16.37
C LEU A 85 4.09 -6.66 17.89
N GLY A 86 3.48 -5.79 18.68
CA GLY A 86 3.44 -5.88 20.15
C GLY A 86 4.82 -5.94 20.83
N GLN A 87 4.83 -6.13 22.15
CA GLN A 87 6.04 -6.15 23.00
C GLN A 87 7.01 -7.33 22.73
N ARG A 88 6.70 -8.23 21.79
CA ARG A 88 7.38 -9.53 21.63
C ARG A 88 8.33 -9.60 20.44
N GLU A 89 8.55 -8.49 19.75
CA GLU A 89 9.33 -8.48 18.51
C GLU A 89 10.62 -7.68 18.61
N ASP A 90 11.62 -8.13 17.86
CA ASP A 90 12.92 -7.49 17.77
C ASP A 90 12.78 -6.10 17.12
N GLN A 91 13.32 -5.07 17.79
CA GLN A 91 13.24 -3.67 17.36
C GLN A 91 13.77 -3.46 15.94
N PHE A 92 14.70 -4.32 15.51
CA PHE A 92 15.22 -4.31 14.14
C PHE A 92 14.11 -4.44 13.09
N TYR A 93 13.26 -5.48 13.21
CA TYR A 93 12.20 -5.71 12.21
C TYR A 93 11.14 -4.61 12.25
N SER A 94 10.77 -4.12 13.44
CA SER A 94 9.83 -3.00 13.58
C SER A 94 10.33 -1.73 12.89
N THR A 95 11.63 -1.43 13.03
CA THR A 95 12.27 -0.29 12.36
C THR A 95 12.32 -0.47 10.85
N VAL A 96 12.70 -1.66 10.38
CA VAL A 96 12.75 -1.97 8.93
C VAL A 96 11.35 -1.92 8.30
N PHE A 97 10.33 -2.44 8.98
CA PHE A 97 8.94 -2.38 8.54
C PHE A 97 8.45 -0.94 8.38
N LEU A 98 8.63 -0.12 9.41
CA LEU A 98 8.22 1.29 9.34
C LEU A 98 9.02 2.07 8.30
N GLY A 99 10.34 1.91 8.29
CA GLY A 99 11.22 2.61 7.36
C GLY A 99 10.92 2.27 5.90
N SER A 100 10.81 0.98 5.58
CA SER A 100 10.52 0.52 4.22
C SER A 100 9.12 0.93 3.73
N GLY A 101 8.10 0.85 4.59
CA GLY A 101 6.75 1.28 4.23
C GLY A 101 6.64 2.78 4.00
N LEU A 102 7.27 3.60 4.85
CA LEU A 102 7.33 5.06 4.66
C LEU A 102 8.14 5.44 3.41
N LEU A 103 9.28 4.78 3.17
CA LEU A 103 10.08 5.00 1.96
C LEU A 103 9.32 4.62 0.70
N TYR A 104 8.62 3.48 0.70
CA TYR A 104 7.73 3.10 -0.41
C TYR A 104 6.71 4.20 -0.67
N LEU A 105 6.01 4.65 0.36
CA LEU A 105 4.98 5.69 0.21
C LEU A 105 5.57 7.01 -0.32
N ALA A 106 6.74 7.42 0.20
CA ALA A 106 7.43 8.62 -0.26
C ALA A 106 7.82 8.52 -1.75
N MET A 107 8.37 7.37 -2.17
CA MET A 107 8.71 7.13 -3.58
C MET A 107 7.47 7.22 -4.47
N ILE A 108 6.34 6.66 -4.05
CA ILE A 108 5.09 6.75 -4.80
C ILE A 108 4.60 8.19 -4.89
N PHE A 109 4.61 8.96 -3.81
CA PHE A 109 4.21 10.37 -3.84
C PHE A 109 5.12 11.22 -4.75
N ILE A 110 6.43 11.01 -4.69
CA ILE A 110 7.39 11.70 -5.57
C ILE A 110 7.12 11.33 -7.03
N ALA A 111 7.00 10.02 -7.35
CA ALA A 111 6.73 9.55 -8.70
C ALA A 111 5.43 10.16 -9.27
N THR A 112 4.41 10.29 -8.42
CA THR A 112 3.10 10.83 -8.76
C THR A 112 3.12 12.33 -8.98
N ALA A 113 3.83 13.07 -8.12
CA ALA A 113 4.05 14.49 -8.29
C ALA A 113 4.81 14.78 -9.60
N LEU A 114 5.85 13.98 -9.91
CA LEU A 114 6.57 14.07 -11.18
C LEU A 114 5.65 13.74 -12.37
N ALA A 115 4.92 12.63 -12.31
CA ALA A 115 4.02 12.21 -13.39
C ALA A 115 2.93 13.26 -13.67
N GLY A 116 2.30 13.80 -12.61
CA GLY A 116 1.29 14.84 -12.73
C GLY A 116 1.84 16.19 -13.21
N GLY A 117 3.04 16.55 -12.75
CA GLY A 117 3.73 17.75 -13.22
C GLY A 117 4.12 17.67 -14.69
N LEU A 118 4.72 16.55 -15.11
CA LEU A 118 5.06 16.27 -16.51
C LEU A 118 3.82 16.25 -17.40
N TRP A 119 2.75 15.61 -16.94
CA TRP A 119 1.48 15.57 -17.66
C TRP A 119 0.89 16.95 -17.84
N SER A 120 0.76 17.73 -16.77
CA SER A 120 0.21 19.10 -16.81
C SER A 120 1.04 20.03 -17.69
N PHE A 121 2.36 19.90 -17.65
CA PHE A 121 3.27 20.68 -18.49
C PHE A 121 3.10 20.34 -19.97
N TYR A 122 3.14 19.05 -20.33
CA TYR A 122 2.97 18.60 -21.72
C TYR A 122 1.58 18.94 -22.26
N ALA A 123 0.57 18.84 -21.40
CA ALA A 123 -0.82 19.15 -21.70
C ALA A 123 -1.07 20.64 -21.99
N SER A 124 -0.29 21.54 -21.38
CA SER A 124 -0.46 23.00 -21.49
C SER A 124 0.44 23.64 -22.56
N TYR A 125 1.59 23.02 -22.85
CA TYR A 125 2.62 23.59 -23.75
C TYR A 125 2.95 22.65 -24.92
N GLN A 126 1.93 22.06 -25.56
CA GLN A 126 2.11 21.02 -26.59
C GLN A 126 3.05 21.43 -27.74
N GLU A 127 3.09 22.72 -28.11
CA GLU A 127 3.92 23.22 -29.21
C GLU A 127 5.40 23.41 -28.84
N ILE A 128 5.72 23.56 -27.55
CA ILE A 128 7.06 23.91 -27.06
C ILE A 128 7.66 22.74 -26.26
N ALA A 129 6.83 21.84 -25.76
CA ALA A 129 7.26 20.71 -24.94
C ALA A 129 8.11 19.74 -25.76
N SER A 130 9.38 19.60 -25.40
CA SER A 130 10.26 18.66 -26.08
C SER A 130 9.90 17.21 -25.72
N GLU A 131 9.77 16.38 -26.75
CA GLU A 131 9.50 14.95 -26.61
C GLU A 131 10.59 14.24 -25.76
N THR A 132 11.84 14.71 -25.87
CA THR A 132 12.97 14.21 -25.08
C THR A 132 12.78 14.44 -23.58
N VAL A 133 12.33 15.62 -23.16
CA VAL A 133 12.09 15.92 -21.73
C VAL A 133 10.93 15.08 -21.21
N TYR A 134 9.87 14.89 -22.01
CA TYR A 134 8.75 14.03 -21.63
C TYR A 134 9.19 12.57 -21.45
N LYS A 135 9.97 12.02 -22.39
CA LYS A 135 10.54 10.66 -22.29
C LYS A 135 11.47 10.50 -21.09
N ALA A 136 12.36 11.47 -20.87
CA ALA A 136 13.26 11.47 -19.71
C ALA A 136 12.47 11.50 -18.39
N GLY A 137 11.43 12.33 -18.31
CA GLY A 137 10.52 12.38 -17.17
C GLY A 137 9.82 11.04 -16.90
N ARG A 138 9.30 10.38 -17.95
CA ARG A 138 8.71 9.04 -17.84
C ARG A 138 9.71 7.99 -17.36
N MET A 139 10.96 8.05 -17.83
CA MET A 139 12.02 7.17 -17.35
C MET A 139 12.32 7.37 -15.86
N LEU A 140 12.35 8.63 -15.39
CA LEU A 140 12.53 8.94 -13.97
C LEU A 140 11.38 8.39 -13.11
N VAL A 141 10.14 8.61 -13.53
CA VAL A 141 8.95 8.05 -12.84
C VAL A 141 9.05 6.53 -12.79
N SER A 142 9.40 5.87 -13.89
CA SER A 142 9.59 4.42 -13.94
C SER A 142 10.71 3.93 -13.01
N GLN A 143 11.85 4.62 -12.94
CA GLN A 143 12.94 4.26 -12.02
C GLN A 143 12.48 4.38 -10.56
N ILE A 144 11.83 5.49 -10.20
CA ILE A 144 11.35 5.72 -8.84
C ILE A 144 10.34 4.64 -8.43
N THR A 145 9.36 4.32 -9.29
CA THR A 145 8.31 3.35 -8.98
C THR A 145 8.80 1.91 -9.09
N ASN A 146 9.35 1.52 -10.24
CA ASN A 146 9.62 0.11 -10.59
C ASN A 146 10.96 -0.39 -10.06
N VAL A 147 11.90 0.50 -9.73
CA VAL A 147 13.20 0.11 -9.17
C VAL A 147 13.23 0.36 -7.68
N TYR A 148 13.12 1.62 -7.25
CA TYR A 148 13.25 1.97 -5.84
C TYR A 148 12.00 1.63 -5.03
N GLY A 149 10.82 2.00 -5.54
CA GLY A 149 9.53 1.73 -4.90
C GLY A 149 9.31 0.24 -4.67
N LEU A 150 9.42 -0.60 -5.70
CA LEU A 150 9.24 -2.05 -5.56
C LEU A 150 10.23 -2.70 -4.60
N ARG A 151 11.49 -2.23 -4.54
CA ARG A 151 12.45 -2.74 -3.54
C ARG A 151 12.01 -2.41 -2.12
N MET A 152 11.52 -1.20 -1.86
CA MET A 152 11.01 -0.82 -0.54
C MET A 152 9.73 -1.58 -0.19
N ALA A 153 8.81 -1.77 -1.15
CA ALA A 153 7.64 -2.63 -0.98
C ALA A 153 8.03 -4.08 -0.65
N SER A 154 9.08 -4.60 -1.30
CA SER A 154 9.60 -5.95 -1.05
C SER A 154 10.16 -6.07 0.36
N VAL A 155 10.96 -5.10 0.81
CA VAL A 155 11.49 -5.08 2.18
C VAL A 155 10.36 -5.03 3.20
N PHE A 156 9.33 -4.21 2.96
CA PHE A 156 8.14 -4.14 3.80
C PHE A 156 7.41 -5.49 3.89
N MET A 157 7.25 -6.18 2.76
CA MET A 157 6.64 -7.50 2.72
C MET A 157 7.51 -8.57 3.42
N LEU A 158 8.83 -8.55 3.24
CA LEU A 158 9.75 -9.48 3.91
C LEU A 158 9.77 -9.29 5.43
N SER A 159 9.80 -8.04 5.90
CA SER A 159 9.68 -7.76 7.33
C SER A 159 8.33 -8.27 7.84
N SER A 160 7.23 -7.97 7.14
CA SER A 160 5.88 -8.45 7.50
C SER A 160 5.79 -9.98 7.57
N ALA A 161 6.35 -10.69 6.60
CA ALA A 161 6.36 -12.15 6.56
C ALA A 161 7.13 -12.75 7.74
N THR A 162 8.31 -12.19 8.03
CA THR A 162 9.15 -12.64 9.16
C THR A 162 8.43 -12.44 10.49
N MET A 163 7.75 -11.30 10.63
CA MET A 163 6.96 -10.96 11.82
C MET A 163 5.83 -11.96 12.07
N TRP A 164 5.12 -12.31 10.99
CA TRP A 164 4.02 -13.26 11.02
C TRP A 164 4.44 -14.70 11.36
N MET A 165 5.62 -15.13 10.90
CA MET A 165 6.16 -16.44 11.25
C MET A 165 6.47 -16.57 12.75
N ARG A 166 6.87 -15.46 13.41
CA ARG A 166 7.19 -15.43 14.83
C ARG A 166 5.96 -15.28 15.74
N THR A 167 5.00 -14.46 15.32
CA THR A 167 3.82 -14.13 16.16
C THR A 167 2.65 -15.12 16.02
N GLN A 168 2.68 -16.02 15.03
CA GLN A 168 1.59 -16.97 14.71
C GLN A 168 0.20 -16.32 14.54
N VAL A 169 0.16 -15.01 14.25
CA VAL A 169 -1.08 -14.24 14.08
C VAL A 169 -1.81 -14.62 12.79
N VAL A 170 -1.07 -15.06 11.78
CA VAL A 170 -1.60 -15.49 10.47
C VAL A 170 -1.08 -16.90 10.15
N PRO A 171 -1.78 -17.65 9.28
CA PRO A 171 -1.34 -19.00 8.93
C PRO A 171 0.01 -18.99 8.19
N ARG A 172 0.86 -19.99 8.48
CA ARG A 172 2.24 -20.08 7.96
C ARG A 172 2.33 -20.01 6.44
N TRP A 173 1.36 -20.57 5.72
CA TRP A 173 1.32 -20.51 4.25
C TRP A 173 1.26 -19.08 3.73
N LEU A 174 0.55 -18.17 4.43
CA LEU A 174 0.41 -16.77 4.01
C LEU A 174 1.72 -16.01 4.20
N ALA A 175 2.47 -16.31 5.26
CA ALA A 175 3.78 -15.73 5.48
C ALA A 175 4.78 -16.19 4.41
N ILE A 176 4.77 -17.48 4.05
CA ILE A 176 5.60 -18.02 2.94
C ILE A 176 5.21 -17.37 1.62
N LEU A 177 3.90 -17.27 1.30
CA LEU A 177 3.42 -16.59 0.10
C LEU A 177 3.89 -15.13 0.05
N THR A 178 3.81 -14.41 1.17
CA THR A 178 4.28 -13.03 1.27
C THR A 178 5.77 -12.91 1.01
N ALA A 179 6.57 -13.82 1.58
CA ALA A 179 8.01 -13.86 1.33
C ALA A 179 8.32 -14.16 -0.13
N LEU A 180 7.62 -15.11 -0.76
CA LEU A 180 7.79 -15.42 -2.19
C LEU A 180 7.44 -14.22 -3.08
N LEU A 181 6.30 -13.57 -2.85
CA LEU A 181 5.90 -12.37 -3.59
C LEU A 181 6.90 -11.23 -3.41
N ALA A 182 7.45 -11.07 -2.20
CA ALA A 182 8.46 -10.07 -1.93
C ALA A 182 9.77 -10.35 -2.68
N LEU A 183 10.20 -11.61 -2.77
CA LEU A 183 11.38 -11.99 -3.56
C LEU A 183 11.14 -11.73 -5.05
N VAL A 184 9.95 -12.04 -5.57
CA VAL A 184 9.58 -11.71 -6.96
C VAL A 184 9.72 -10.19 -7.20
N LEU A 185 9.16 -9.36 -6.33
CA LEU A 185 9.25 -7.91 -6.45
C LEU A 185 10.68 -7.38 -6.28
N LEU A 186 11.51 -8.03 -5.45
CA LEU A 186 12.88 -7.61 -5.18
C LEU A 186 13.80 -7.81 -6.39
N PHE A 187 13.65 -8.93 -7.09
CA PHE A 187 14.47 -9.29 -8.26
C PHE A 187 13.89 -8.82 -9.59
N THR A 188 12.72 -8.18 -9.56
CA THR A 188 12.13 -7.60 -10.76
C THR A 188 12.95 -6.40 -11.23
N ILE A 189 13.38 -6.43 -12.50
CA ILE A 189 13.98 -5.29 -13.18
C ILE A 189 13.20 -5.05 -14.48
N GLY A 190 12.21 -4.15 -14.45
CA GLY A 190 11.53 -3.66 -15.65
C GLY A 190 10.79 -4.73 -16.48
N LEU A 191 10.44 -5.87 -15.89
CA LEU A 191 9.91 -7.04 -16.63
C LEU A 191 8.48 -6.83 -17.15
N SER A 192 7.61 -6.16 -16.38
CA SER A 192 6.25 -5.89 -16.83
C SER A 192 5.60 -4.74 -16.05
N PRO A 193 4.75 -3.93 -16.72
CA PRO A 193 4.05 -2.80 -16.11
C PRO A 193 2.98 -3.22 -15.08
N TRP A 194 2.64 -4.52 -15.01
CA TRP A 194 1.66 -5.05 -14.08
C TRP A 194 2.26 -5.42 -12.72
N LEU A 195 3.58 -5.54 -12.60
CA LEU A 195 4.21 -6.01 -11.37
C LEU A 195 3.99 -5.09 -10.16
N PRO A 196 3.93 -3.76 -10.30
CA PRO A 196 3.59 -2.91 -9.16
C PRO A 196 2.22 -3.18 -8.55
N LEU A 197 1.28 -3.83 -9.27
CA LEU A 197 -0.03 -4.22 -8.73
C LEU A 197 0.05 -5.39 -7.73
N ILE A 198 1.14 -6.15 -7.73
CA ILE A 198 1.32 -7.26 -6.78
C ILE A 198 1.24 -6.75 -5.35
N PHE A 199 1.90 -5.62 -5.05
CA PHE A 199 1.93 -5.08 -3.69
C PHE A 199 0.54 -4.61 -3.19
N PRO A 200 -0.20 -3.75 -3.90
CA PRO A 200 -1.57 -3.39 -3.55
C PRO A 200 -2.53 -4.58 -3.47
N THR A 201 -2.38 -5.57 -4.36
CA THR A 201 -3.21 -6.78 -4.35
C THR A 201 -2.94 -7.62 -3.11
N TRP A 202 -1.66 -7.84 -2.79
CA TRP A 202 -1.25 -8.51 -1.56
C TRP A 202 -1.80 -7.78 -0.33
N MET A 203 -1.65 -6.45 -0.29
CA MET A 203 -2.16 -5.61 0.78
C MET A 203 -3.68 -5.76 0.96
N LEU A 204 -4.44 -5.78 -0.14
CA LEU A 204 -5.88 -5.99 -0.13
C LEU A 204 -6.24 -7.38 0.43
N ILE A 205 -5.57 -8.44 -0.04
CA ILE A 205 -5.78 -9.82 0.45
C ILE A 205 -5.54 -9.92 1.95
N VAL A 206 -4.40 -9.39 2.42
CA VAL A 206 -4.02 -9.41 3.84
C VAL A 206 -5.06 -8.68 4.68
N SER A 207 -5.53 -7.52 4.21
CA SER A 207 -6.53 -6.71 4.91
C SER A 207 -7.88 -7.44 5.02
N ILE A 208 -8.30 -8.13 3.95
CA ILE A 208 -9.52 -8.95 3.95
C ILE A 208 -9.38 -10.13 4.91
N LEU A 209 -8.26 -10.85 4.89
CA LEU A 209 -8.03 -11.99 5.79
C LEU A 209 -8.04 -11.57 7.26
N ILE A 210 -7.41 -10.44 7.57
CA ILE A 210 -7.47 -9.82 8.89
C ILE A 210 -8.92 -9.52 9.29
N LEU A 211 -9.70 -8.92 8.38
CA LEU A 211 -11.08 -8.56 8.65
C LEU A 211 -11.93 -9.81 8.96
N ILE A 212 -11.83 -10.85 8.12
CA ILE A 212 -12.52 -12.13 8.32
C ILE A 212 -12.13 -12.77 9.66
N SER A 213 -10.83 -12.78 9.99
CA SER A 213 -10.33 -13.36 11.24
C SER A 213 -10.90 -12.64 12.48
N ASN A 214 -11.00 -11.31 12.42
CA ASN A 214 -11.59 -10.50 13.48
C ASN A 214 -13.10 -10.78 13.64
N TYR A 215 -13.84 -10.94 12.53
CA TYR A 215 -15.27 -11.28 12.57
C TYR A 215 -15.52 -12.66 13.18
N ARG A 216 -14.72 -13.68 12.83
CA ARG A 216 -14.86 -15.05 13.38
C ARG A 216 -14.63 -15.09 14.89
N ARG A 217 -13.59 -14.40 15.39
CA ARG A 217 -13.28 -14.37 16.83
C ARG A 217 -14.39 -13.73 17.65
N LYS A 218 -15.08 -12.71 17.11
CA LYS A 218 -16.22 -12.06 17.77
C LYS A 218 -17.46 -12.98 17.83
N ALA A 219 -17.74 -13.71 16.75
CA ALA A 219 -18.87 -14.64 16.71
C ALA A 219 -18.72 -15.73 17.80
N GLN A 220 -17.49 -16.22 18.02
CA GLN A 220 -17.19 -17.19 19.07
C GLN A 220 -17.40 -16.60 20.48
N SER A 221 -16.84 -15.42 20.76
CA SER A 221 -17.01 -14.78 22.08
C SER A 221 -18.46 -14.41 22.41
N GLY A 222 -19.26 -14.05 21.40
CA GLY A 222 -20.67 -13.75 21.59
C GLY A 222 -21.52 -15.00 21.84
N MET A 223 -21.07 -16.16 21.38
CA MET A 223 -21.73 -17.44 21.63
C MET A 223 -21.37 -17.99 23.02
N GLU A 224 -20.12 -17.85 23.47
CA GLU A 224 -19.72 -18.18 24.85
C GLU A 224 -20.49 -17.33 25.87
N ALA A 225 -20.59 -16.01 25.65
CA ALA A 225 -21.33 -15.11 26.54
C ALA A 225 -22.87 -15.27 26.50
N ALA A 226 -23.40 -16.10 25.59
CA ALA A 226 -24.83 -16.42 25.52
C ALA A 226 -25.16 -17.80 26.15
N ILE A 227 -24.13 -18.57 26.48
CA ILE A 227 -24.24 -19.89 27.13
C ILE A 227 -24.04 -19.77 28.66
N ASP A 228 -23.34 -18.72 29.11
CA ASP A 228 -23.22 -18.31 30.52
C ASP A 228 -24.41 -17.45 30.99
#